data_AF-A0A9D9WYB7-F1
#
_entry.id   AF-A0A9D9WYB7-F1
#
_cell.length_a   1.000
_cell.length_b   1.000
_cell.length_c   1.000
_cell.angle_alpha   90.00
_cell.angle_beta   90.00
_cell.angle_gamma   90.00
#
_symmetry.space_group_name_H-M   'P 1'
#
loop_
_entity.id
_entity.type
_entity.pdbx_description
1 polymer ?
#
loop_
_entity_poly.entity_id
_entity_poly.type
_entity_poly.pdbx_seq_one_letter_code
_entity_poly.pdbx_strand_id
1 'polypeptide(L)'
;MKAILIGLLFSAFCLSVKGQSVGDEVRYQCFCLGQEWVRATVERVDGANIRVRYGNMDNQVVTLPKNSPKLKVGNAARNPLETVPMNPMQKAFSNENGKFQNAVQSFAHYYDPRYLEGGGGLPGAELWQRHMAELAELDSICRTRYQGITDWQSPGYTREGFVDYRYGVWCDIAADRVAIEKKARVGVANSVVGMGYTVENLNFGFNEPDNPLRMEVQDMIWNREKWRAAKIAELKPRYATYGITAVPSNATAELEKRADELWKLVEGGAPNRTYKQPPHRDAAVESFVKAKFASQYPGAQVLRIGLDYNTWVQRKSLTYVDSDEIFKYYKVNYNSYKRGSVLLKIPGRPFCQMQEWVVGKGGAGLVAAGMGGSGTFMRCE
;
A
#
# COMPACT_ATOMS: atom_id res chain seq x y z
N MET A 1 -24.53 41.75 74.42
CA MET A 1 -23.09 42.12 74.36
C MET A 1 -22.31 41.29 75.36
N LYS A 2 -21.53 40.30 74.89
CA LYS A 2 -20.20 39.91 75.40
C LYS A 2 -19.68 38.73 74.57
N ALA A 3 -18.38 38.79 74.30
CA ALA A 3 -17.62 38.07 73.28
C ALA A 3 -17.61 36.55 73.43
N ILE A 4 -17.64 35.84 72.30
CA ILE A 4 -17.19 34.45 72.18
C ILE A 4 -15.89 34.47 71.39
N LEU A 5 -14.84 33.97 72.04
CA LEU A 5 -13.45 33.93 71.62
C LEU A 5 -13.27 32.90 70.49
N ILE A 6 -12.66 33.31 69.38
CA ILE A 6 -12.23 32.44 68.28
C ILE A 6 -10.89 31.81 68.67
N GLY A 7 -10.87 30.49 68.87
CA GLY A 7 -9.65 29.69 68.98
C GLY A 7 -9.39 28.95 67.66
N LEU A 8 -8.56 29.54 66.80
CA LEU A 8 -8.02 28.89 65.60
C LEU A 8 -6.83 28.01 65.99
N LEU A 9 -7.02 26.69 66.03
CA LEU A 9 -5.95 25.71 66.04
C LEU A 9 -5.65 25.29 64.60
N PHE A 10 -4.61 25.90 64.02
CA PHE A 10 -3.99 25.42 62.79
C PHE A 10 -3.16 24.16 63.10
N SER A 11 -3.76 22.99 62.89
CA SER A 11 -3.00 21.74 62.86
C SER A 11 -2.45 21.57 61.44
N ALA A 12 -1.19 21.92 61.24
CA ALA A 12 -0.47 21.60 60.02
C ALA A 12 -0.23 20.08 59.95
N PHE A 13 -1.14 19.35 59.30
CA PHE A 13 -0.84 18.00 58.80
C PHE A 13 0.12 18.13 57.60
N CYS A 14 1.43 18.22 57.88
CA CYS A 14 2.44 17.82 56.91
C CYS A 14 2.38 16.29 56.78
N LEU A 15 1.51 15.78 55.93
CA LEU A 15 1.66 14.44 55.37
C LEU A 15 2.91 14.48 54.48
N SER A 16 4.06 14.15 55.08
CA SER A 16 5.27 13.80 54.34
C SER A 16 4.94 12.60 53.45
N VAL A 17 4.78 12.85 52.15
CA VAL A 17 4.74 11.78 51.14
C VAL A 17 6.08 11.06 51.27
N LYS A 18 6.08 9.82 51.76
CA LYS A 18 7.29 8.98 51.83
C LYS A 18 8.02 9.06 50.49
N GLY A 19 9.23 9.59 50.51
CA GLY A 19 10.08 9.64 49.32
C GLY A 19 10.37 8.22 48.83
N GLN A 20 10.32 8.01 47.52
CA GLN A 20 10.64 6.71 46.92
C GLN A 20 12.10 6.37 47.17
N SER A 21 12.36 5.13 47.57
CA SER A 21 13.68 4.55 47.85
C SER A 21 14.07 3.53 46.78
N VAL A 22 15.37 3.26 46.65
CA VAL A 22 15.85 2.16 45.79
C VAL A 22 15.27 0.84 46.30
N GLY A 23 14.74 0.04 45.38
CA GLY A 23 14.03 -1.20 45.68
C GLY A 23 12.51 -1.05 45.80
N ASP A 24 11.97 0.18 45.85
CA ASP A 24 10.52 0.39 45.90
C ASP A 24 9.85 -0.15 44.62
N GLU A 25 8.69 -0.79 44.79
CA GLU A 25 7.81 -1.17 43.69
C GLU A 25 6.92 0.01 43.27
N VAL A 26 6.92 0.30 41.97
CA VAL A 26 6.16 1.39 41.35
C VAL A 26 5.47 0.91 40.08
N ARG A 27 4.49 1.67 39.56
CA ARG A 27 3.99 1.50 38.19
C ARG A 27 4.49 2.60 37.28
N TYR A 28 4.96 2.22 36.10
CA TYR A 28 5.42 3.11 35.04
C TYR A 28 4.47 3.04 33.85
N GLN A 29 4.04 4.16 33.29
CA GLN A 29 3.28 4.19 32.04
C GLN A 29 4.24 4.09 30.83
N CYS A 30 4.42 2.87 30.34
CA CYS A 30 5.29 2.53 29.23
C CYS A 30 4.64 2.83 27.89
N PHE A 31 5.43 3.44 26.99
CA PHE A 31 5.08 3.62 25.59
C PHE A 31 5.48 2.43 24.71
N CYS A 32 5.96 1.34 25.31
CA CYS A 32 6.37 0.14 24.58
C CYS A 32 5.21 -0.52 23.83
N LEU A 33 3.96 -0.32 24.26
CA LEU A 33 2.78 -0.98 23.68
C LEU A 33 1.47 -0.16 23.81
N GLY A 34 1.47 1.15 23.56
CA GLY A 34 0.23 1.95 23.51
C GLY A 34 -0.27 2.50 24.87
N GLN A 35 0.64 3.05 25.68
CA GLN A 35 0.37 3.71 26.98
C GLN A 35 -0.12 2.80 28.12
N GLU A 36 0.55 1.68 28.33
CA GLU A 36 0.21 0.75 29.42
C GLU A 36 0.97 1.05 30.71
N TRP A 37 0.31 0.75 31.83
CA TRP A 37 0.96 0.79 33.14
C TRP A 37 1.63 -0.55 33.42
N VAL A 38 2.96 -0.59 33.50
CA VAL A 38 3.77 -1.78 33.82
C VAL A 38 4.36 -1.69 35.22
N ARG A 39 4.69 -2.84 35.83
CA ARG A 39 5.43 -2.88 37.09
C ARG A 39 6.86 -2.43 36.83
N ALA A 40 7.43 -1.69 37.77
CA ALA A 40 8.82 -1.35 37.73
C ALA A 40 9.42 -1.30 39.14
N THR A 41 10.73 -1.49 39.23
CA THR A 41 11.49 -1.37 40.48
C THR A 41 12.37 -0.15 40.38
N VAL A 42 12.41 0.64 41.45
CA VAL A 42 13.31 1.79 41.55
C VAL A 42 14.76 1.29 41.63
N GLU A 43 15.53 1.51 40.58
CA GLU A 43 16.96 1.16 40.56
C GLU A 43 17.82 2.26 41.18
N ARG A 44 17.43 3.51 40.98
CA ARG A 44 18.22 4.67 41.37
C ARG A 44 17.35 5.90 41.60
N VAL A 45 17.75 6.69 42.59
CA VAL A 45 17.08 7.95 42.95
C VAL A 45 18.11 9.07 42.89
N ASP A 46 18.00 9.96 41.91
CA ASP A 46 18.94 11.05 41.67
C ASP A 46 18.24 12.41 41.84
N GLY A 47 18.24 12.95 43.05
CA GLY A 47 17.60 14.24 43.35
C GLY A 47 16.10 14.25 43.00
N ALA A 48 15.73 14.99 41.95
CA ALA A 48 14.36 15.11 41.46
C ALA A 48 13.94 13.98 40.50
N ASN A 49 14.86 13.12 40.07
CA ASN A 49 14.61 12.04 39.12
C ASN A 49 14.66 10.67 39.79
N ILE A 50 14.02 9.71 39.13
CA ILE A 50 13.96 8.31 39.52
C ILE A 50 14.18 7.44 38.28
N ARG A 51 15.08 6.46 38.39
CA ARG A 51 15.29 5.43 37.39
C ARG A 51 14.53 4.18 37.81
N VAL A 52 13.68 3.69 36.92
CA VAL A 52 12.86 2.51 37.16
C VAL A 52 13.12 1.46 36.08
N ARG A 53 13.29 0.20 36.50
CA ARG A 53 13.40 -0.97 35.62
C ARG A 53 12.05 -1.63 35.50
N TYR A 54 11.53 -1.73 34.29
CA TYR A 54 10.20 -2.31 34.02
C TYR A 54 10.24 -3.66 33.28
N GLY A 55 11.43 -4.21 33.06
CA GLY A 55 11.62 -5.54 32.49
C GLY A 55 13.05 -6.05 32.68
N ASN A 56 13.35 -7.22 32.11
CA ASN A 56 14.60 -7.95 32.36
C ASN A 56 15.71 -7.68 31.34
N MET A 57 15.42 -6.91 30.28
CA MET A 57 16.43 -6.52 29.28
C MET A 57 17.14 -5.22 29.69
N ASP A 58 18.37 -5.03 29.19
CA ASP A 58 19.20 -3.85 29.51
C ASP A 58 18.54 -2.52 29.09
N ASN A 59 17.74 -2.55 28.02
CA ASN A 59 17.02 -1.39 27.50
C ASN A 59 15.64 -1.17 28.15
N GLN A 60 15.20 -2.03 29.08
CA GLN A 60 13.90 -1.92 29.76
C GLN A 60 13.98 -1.11 31.06
N VAL A 61 14.58 0.07 30.94
CA VAL A 61 14.85 1.03 32.00
C VAL A 61 14.45 2.41 31.53
N VAL A 62 13.97 3.24 32.45
CA VAL A 62 13.57 4.61 32.12
C VAL A 62 13.84 5.53 33.29
N THR A 63 14.23 6.78 33.01
CA THR A 63 14.44 7.82 34.01
C THR A 63 13.38 8.90 33.84
N LEU A 64 12.65 9.18 34.93
CA LEU A 64 11.56 10.15 34.95
C LEU A 64 11.69 11.09 36.16
N PRO A 65 11.03 12.25 36.15
CA PRO A 65 10.79 13.02 37.37
C PRO A 65 10.03 12.21 38.42
N LYS A 66 10.37 12.36 39.71
CA LYS A 66 9.69 11.68 40.84
C LYS A 66 8.19 11.94 40.90
N ASN A 67 7.76 13.10 40.44
CA ASN A 67 6.36 13.54 40.36
C ASN A 67 5.74 13.30 38.97
N SER A 68 6.37 12.48 38.13
CA SER A 68 5.86 12.22 36.79
C SER A 68 4.44 11.64 36.86
N PRO A 69 3.48 12.15 36.05
CA PRO A 69 2.15 11.54 35.95
C PRO A 69 2.19 10.13 35.35
N LYS A 70 3.35 9.70 34.84
CA LYS A 70 3.63 8.34 34.35
C LYS A 70 4.17 7.42 35.43
N LEU A 71 4.22 7.85 36.69
CA LEU A 71 4.71 7.09 37.84
C LEU A 71 3.65 7.04 38.93
N LYS A 72 3.31 5.84 39.41
CA LYS A 72 2.41 5.65 40.56
C LYS A 72 3.10 4.84 41.65
N VAL A 73 3.05 5.34 42.88
CA VAL A 73 3.64 4.69 44.07
C VAL A 73 2.61 3.78 44.73
N GLY A 74 3.02 2.56 45.08
CA GLY A 74 2.24 1.65 45.92
C GLY A 74 1.83 0.35 45.24
N ASN A 75 1.53 -0.65 46.09
CA ASN A 75 1.05 -1.98 45.70
C ASN A 75 -0.44 -1.91 45.35
N ALA A 76 -0.76 -1.53 44.11
CA ALA A 76 -2.08 -1.78 43.58
C ALA A 76 -2.26 -3.29 43.42
N ALA A 77 -3.37 -3.84 43.92
CA ALA A 77 -3.78 -5.22 43.70
C ALA A 77 -3.52 -5.61 42.23
N ARG A 78 -2.94 -6.81 42.01
CA ARG A 78 -2.71 -7.38 40.68
C ARG A 78 -3.90 -7.02 39.79
N ASN A 79 -3.64 -6.40 38.64
CA ASN A 79 -4.64 -6.44 37.59
C ASN A 79 -5.03 -7.93 37.44
N PRO A 80 -6.31 -8.34 37.44
CA PRO A 80 -6.67 -9.75 37.23
C PRO A 80 -6.12 -10.30 35.89
N LEU A 81 -5.69 -9.41 34.99
CA LEU A 81 -4.99 -9.69 33.74
C LEU A 81 -3.44 -9.78 33.87
N GLU A 82 -2.86 -9.52 35.06
CA GLU A 82 -1.42 -9.54 35.33
C GLU A 82 -0.89 -10.96 35.53
N THR A 83 -0.31 -11.47 34.45
CA THR A 83 0.74 -12.49 34.39
C THR A 83 0.34 -13.88 34.88
N VAL A 84 -0.26 -14.66 33.98
CA VAL A 84 0.03 -16.10 33.95
C VAL A 84 1.56 -16.21 33.87
N PRO A 85 2.27 -16.82 34.82
CA PRO A 85 3.72 -16.94 34.70
C PRO A 85 4.06 -17.82 33.50
N MET A 86 5.11 -17.47 32.77
CA MET A 86 5.68 -18.40 31.80
C MET A 86 6.07 -19.68 32.54
N ASN A 87 5.74 -20.84 31.97
CA ASN A 87 6.31 -22.09 32.46
C ASN A 87 7.84 -22.10 32.18
N PRO A 88 8.62 -22.99 32.82
CA PRO A 88 10.07 -23.02 32.65
C PRO A 88 10.52 -23.13 31.18
N MET A 89 9.77 -23.88 30.37
CA MET A 89 10.06 -24.07 28.94
C MET A 89 9.85 -22.78 28.14
N GLN A 90 8.73 -22.08 28.35
CA GLN A 90 8.42 -20.79 27.72
C GLN A 90 9.44 -19.72 28.10
N LYS A 91 9.86 -19.68 29.37
CA LYS A 91 10.88 -18.74 29.85
C LYS A 91 12.24 -19.02 29.21
N ALA A 92 12.66 -20.28 29.15
CA ALA A 92 13.91 -20.68 28.50
C ALA A 92 13.88 -20.35 27.00
N PHE A 93 12.78 -20.66 26.31
CA PHE A 93 12.61 -20.34 24.90
C PHE A 93 12.71 -18.83 24.65
N SER A 94 12.00 -18.01 25.44
CA SER A 94 12.04 -16.55 25.33
C SER A 94 13.47 -16.01 25.39
N ASN A 95 14.22 -16.45 26.40
CA ASN A 95 15.57 -15.97 26.66
C ASN A 95 16.57 -16.37 25.57
N GLU A 96 16.43 -17.58 25.03
CA GLU A 96 17.41 -18.15 24.10
C GLU A 96 17.10 -17.86 22.62
N ASN A 97 15.82 -17.74 22.29
CA ASN A 97 15.34 -17.71 20.90
C ASN A 97 14.76 -16.34 20.50
N GLY A 98 14.83 -15.32 21.36
CA GLY A 98 14.36 -13.96 21.06
C GLY A 98 14.98 -13.34 19.79
N LYS A 99 16.18 -13.79 19.39
CA LYS A 99 16.83 -13.36 18.14
C LYS A 99 16.02 -13.63 16.87
N PHE A 100 15.09 -14.59 16.89
CA PHE A 100 14.27 -14.95 15.73
C PHE A 100 12.98 -14.12 15.59
N GLN A 101 12.70 -13.21 16.52
CA GLN A 101 11.45 -12.45 16.55
C GLN A 101 11.16 -11.74 15.22
N ASN A 102 12.16 -11.06 14.63
CA ASN A 102 11.99 -10.34 13.37
C ASN A 102 11.66 -11.26 12.20
N ALA A 103 12.27 -12.45 12.15
CA ALA A 103 11.97 -13.44 11.12
C ALA A 103 10.52 -13.93 11.24
N VAL A 104 10.07 -14.26 12.46
CA VAL A 104 8.69 -14.68 12.71
C VAL A 104 7.70 -13.58 12.35
N GLN A 105 7.94 -12.35 12.82
CA GLN A 105 7.07 -11.20 12.56
C GLN A 105 6.93 -10.89 11.06
N SER A 106 8.02 -10.99 10.29
CA SER A 106 8.02 -10.75 8.84
C SER A 106 7.10 -11.71 8.07
N PHE A 107 6.85 -12.91 8.60
CA PHE A 107 6.10 -13.97 7.92
C PHE A 107 4.76 -14.32 8.58
N ALA A 108 4.46 -13.79 9.77
CA ALA A 108 3.28 -14.15 10.56
C ALA A 108 1.95 -13.93 9.83
N HIS A 109 1.79 -12.81 9.13
CA HIS A 109 0.57 -12.51 8.35
C HIS A 109 0.31 -13.54 7.22
N TYR A 110 1.37 -14.10 6.64
CA TYR A 110 1.26 -15.10 5.56
C TYR A 110 0.97 -16.51 6.07
N TYR A 111 1.26 -16.76 7.35
CA TYR A 111 0.82 -17.94 8.09
C TYR A 111 -0.67 -17.82 8.44
N ASP A 112 -1.05 -16.74 9.13
CA ASP A 112 -2.43 -16.44 9.51
C ASP A 112 -2.71 -14.94 9.32
N PRO A 113 -3.69 -14.57 8.48
CA PRO A 113 -4.03 -13.17 8.21
C PRO A 113 -4.36 -12.34 9.45
N ARG A 114 -4.75 -12.97 10.58
CA ARG A 114 -5.05 -12.27 11.82
C ARG A 114 -3.83 -11.58 12.44
N TYR A 115 -2.60 -11.98 12.08
CA TYR A 115 -1.37 -11.37 12.58
C TYR A 115 -0.95 -10.17 11.74
N LEU A 116 -1.81 -9.14 11.68
CA LEU A 116 -1.61 -7.91 10.89
C LEU A 116 -0.62 -6.94 11.55
N GLU A 117 -0.58 -6.91 12.89
CA GLU A 117 0.20 -5.97 13.68
C GLU A 117 1.52 -6.63 14.09
N GLY A 118 2.55 -6.37 13.29
CA GLY A 118 3.83 -7.08 13.37
C GLY A 118 4.47 -7.31 12.00
N GLY A 119 3.71 -7.10 10.92
CA GLY A 119 4.22 -7.11 9.56
C GLY A 119 5.09 -5.88 9.29
N GLY A 120 6.35 -5.92 9.71
CA GLY A 120 7.38 -5.12 9.06
C GLY A 120 7.27 -5.34 7.55
N GLY A 121 7.39 -4.28 6.75
CA GLY A 121 7.40 -4.42 5.29
C GLY A 121 8.37 -5.52 4.89
N LEU A 122 7.97 -6.37 3.94
CA LEU A 122 8.76 -7.57 3.64
C LEU A 122 10.21 -7.21 3.34
N PRO A 123 11.17 -7.96 3.90
CA PRO A 123 12.58 -7.63 3.84
C PRO A 123 13.08 -7.59 2.38
N GLY A 124 14.07 -6.73 2.12
CA GLY A 124 14.85 -6.81 0.88
C GLY A 124 15.52 -8.17 0.70
N ALA A 125 16.02 -8.48 -0.50
CA ALA A 125 16.51 -9.81 -0.88
C ALA A 125 17.51 -10.44 0.10
N GLU A 126 18.44 -9.64 0.65
CA GLU A 126 19.43 -10.09 1.63
C GLU A 126 18.78 -10.50 2.97
N LEU A 127 17.93 -9.64 3.51
CA LEU A 127 17.20 -9.90 4.75
C LEU A 127 16.20 -11.06 4.59
N TRP A 128 15.65 -11.28 3.39
CA TRP A 128 14.80 -12.43 3.09
C TRP A 128 15.53 -13.75 3.29
N GLN A 129 16.71 -13.91 2.67
CA GLN A 129 17.50 -15.15 2.79
C GLN A 129 17.88 -15.41 4.25
N ARG A 130 18.27 -14.34 4.96
CA ARG A 130 18.58 -14.41 6.39
C ARG A 130 17.38 -14.89 7.21
N HIS A 131 16.20 -14.29 7.06
CA HIS A 131 15.02 -14.69 7.82
C HIS A 131 14.58 -16.12 7.50
N MET A 132 14.72 -16.59 6.26
CA MET A 132 14.43 -17.98 5.92
C MET A 132 15.41 -18.96 6.57
N ALA A 133 16.70 -18.60 6.70
CA ALA A 133 17.69 -19.39 7.42
C ALA A 133 17.41 -19.39 8.94
N GLU A 134 17.05 -18.24 9.50
CA GLU A 134 16.64 -18.08 10.90
C GLU A 134 15.40 -18.93 11.23
N LEU A 135 14.39 -18.98 10.35
CA LEU A 135 13.24 -19.87 10.51
C LEU A 135 13.61 -21.35 10.41
N ALA A 136 14.58 -21.72 9.58
CA ALA A 136 15.06 -23.10 9.50
C ALA A 136 15.80 -23.52 10.79
N GLU A 137 16.62 -22.62 11.36
CA GLU A 137 17.27 -22.84 12.66
C GLU A 137 16.21 -22.99 13.77
N LEU A 138 15.21 -22.10 13.78
CA LEU A 138 14.12 -22.14 14.75
C LEU A 138 13.30 -23.44 14.66
N ASP A 139 12.98 -23.93 13.46
CA ASP A 139 12.28 -25.21 13.24
C ASP A 139 13.06 -26.37 13.88
N SER A 140 14.38 -26.40 13.67
CA SER A 140 15.24 -27.41 14.32
C SER A 140 15.19 -27.32 15.84
N ILE A 141 15.25 -26.11 16.41
CA ILE A 141 15.21 -25.87 17.86
C ILE A 141 13.87 -26.30 18.46
N CYS A 142 12.77 -25.97 17.78
CA CYS A 142 11.41 -26.35 18.17
C CYS A 142 11.22 -27.87 18.17
N ARG A 143 11.75 -28.58 17.17
CA ARG A 143 11.61 -30.04 17.07
C ARG A 143 12.47 -30.81 18.05
N THR A 144 13.66 -30.31 18.40
CA THR A 144 14.61 -31.06 19.24
C THR A 144 14.57 -30.69 20.71
N ARG A 145 14.48 -29.39 21.04
CA ARG A 145 14.68 -28.90 22.41
C ARG A 145 13.40 -28.37 23.05
N TYR A 146 12.47 -27.87 22.25
CA TYR A 146 11.24 -27.22 22.73
C TYR A 146 9.98 -27.91 22.19
N GLN A 147 10.02 -29.24 22.07
CA GLN A 147 8.89 -30.02 21.57
C GLN A 147 7.66 -29.84 22.49
N GLY A 148 6.52 -29.50 21.89
CA GLY A 148 5.27 -29.28 22.62
C GLY A 148 5.17 -27.95 23.35
N ILE A 149 6.05 -26.99 23.05
CA ILE A 149 5.93 -25.62 23.58
C ILE A 149 4.59 -25.01 23.18
N THR A 150 3.96 -24.32 24.13
CA THR A 150 2.66 -23.65 23.95
C THR A 150 2.81 -22.14 24.06
N ASP A 151 1.83 -21.43 23.49
CA ASP A 151 1.72 -19.97 23.61
C ASP A 151 1.60 -19.53 25.07
N TRP A 152 2.26 -18.42 25.38
CA TRP A 152 2.12 -17.82 26.70
C TRP A 152 0.72 -17.19 26.85
N GLN A 153 -0.10 -17.66 27.79
CA GLN A 153 -1.49 -17.23 27.93
C GLN A 153 -1.66 -15.91 28.72
N SER A 154 -0.74 -14.94 28.57
CA SER A 154 -0.85 -13.67 29.28
C SER A 154 -1.59 -12.63 28.43
N PRO A 155 -2.83 -12.22 28.78
CA PRO A 155 -3.63 -11.33 27.94
C PRO A 155 -2.97 -9.98 27.66
N GLY A 156 -2.11 -9.50 28.58
CA GLY A 156 -1.36 -8.26 28.38
C GLY A 156 -0.24 -8.36 27.33
N TYR A 157 0.27 -9.56 27.05
CA TYR A 157 1.41 -9.77 26.17
C TYR A 157 1.06 -10.51 24.86
N THR A 158 0.02 -11.35 24.84
CA THR A 158 -0.49 -11.99 23.62
C THR A 158 -1.74 -11.30 23.11
N ARG A 159 -1.57 -10.08 22.63
CA ARG A 159 -2.66 -9.28 22.07
C ARG A 159 -3.20 -9.91 20.79
N GLU A 160 -4.46 -9.63 20.49
CA GLU A 160 -5.01 -9.89 19.17
C GLU A 160 -4.23 -9.08 18.13
N GLY A 161 -3.97 -9.65 16.95
CA GLY A 161 -3.15 -8.99 15.93
C GLY A 161 -1.65 -9.30 15.99
N PHE A 162 -1.11 -9.69 17.15
CA PHE A 162 0.33 -9.86 17.38
C PHE A 162 0.74 -11.32 17.51
N VAL A 163 1.92 -11.64 16.98
CA VAL A 163 2.57 -12.95 17.11
C VAL A 163 3.52 -13.02 18.32
N ASP A 164 3.79 -11.89 18.96
CA ASP A 164 4.68 -11.78 20.11
C ASP A 164 4.28 -12.74 21.24
N TYR A 165 5.28 -13.43 21.79
CA TYR A 165 5.14 -14.39 22.88
C TYR A 165 4.22 -15.61 22.60
N ARG A 166 3.76 -15.79 21.35
CA ARG A 166 3.04 -16.97 20.88
C ARG A 166 4.01 -18.05 20.41
N TYR A 167 4.76 -18.62 21.35
CA TYR A 167 5.89 -19.51 21.02
C TYR A 167 5.49 -20.79 20.29
N GLY A 168 4.27 -21.30 20.51
CA GLY A 168 3.74 -22.42 19.72
C GLY A 168 3.59 -21.98 18.26
N VAL A 169 2.99 -20.81 18.03
CA VAL A 169 2.85 -20.21 16.69
C VAL A 169 4.20 -19.91 16.05
N TRP A 170 5.22 -19.50 16.81
CA TRP A 170 6.58 -19.31 16.28
C TRP A 170 7.14 -20.62 15.70
N CYS A 171 6.94 -21.72 16.41
CA CYS A 171 7.35 -23.04 15.95
C CYS A 171 6.54 -23.49 14.72
N ASP A 172 5.23 -23.21 14.68
CA ASP A 172 4.39 -23.52 13.52
C ASP A 172 4.84 -22.74 12.27
N ILE A 173 5.11 -21.43 12.41
CA ILE A 173 5.65 -20.59 11.32
C ILE A 173 6.99 -21.13 10.81
N ALA A 174 7.88 -21.54 11.73
CA ALA A 174 9.18 -22.09 11.38
C ALA A 174 9.08 -23.44 10.64
N ALA A 175 8.17 -24.31 11.09
CA ALA A 175 7.90 -25.60 10.48
C ALA A 175 7.29 -25.45 9.07
N ASP A 176 6.36 -24.50 8.90
CA ASP A 176 5.66 -24.24 7.63
C ASP A 176 6.39 -23.25 6.72
N ARG A 177 7.63 -22.87 7.04
CA ARG A 177 8.38 -21.79 6.37
C ARG A 177 8.39 -21.89 4.85
N VAL A 178 8.48 -23.09 4.25
CA VAL A 178 8.51 -23.28 2.79
C VAL A 178 7.17 -22.89 2.14
N ALA A 179 6.05 -23.27 2.76
CA ALA A 179 4.72 -22.94 2.28
C ALA A 179 4.44 -21.44 2.48
N ILE A 180 4.84 -20.89 3.62
CA ILE A 180 4.71 -19.47 3.94
C ILE A 180 5.56 -18.61 3.00
N GLU A 181 6.80 -19.01 2.72
CA GLU A 181 7.68 -18.31 1.78
C GLU A 181 7.03 -18.16 0.41
N LYS A 182 6.42 -19.24 -0.10
CA LYS A 182 5.71 -19.20 -1.39
C LYS A 182 4.56 -18.19 -1.37
N LYS A 183 3.75 -18.17 -0.30
CA LYS A 183 2.66 -17.19 -0.13
C LYS A 183 3.21 -15.77 -0.04
N ALA A 184 4.25 -15.56 0.76
CA ALA A 184 4.88 -14.27 0.98
C ALA A 184 5.47 -13.70 -0.32
N ARG A 185 6.20 -14.51 -1.11
CA ARG A 185 6.73 -14.09 -2.41
C ARG A 185 5.63 -13.59 -3.34
N VAL A 186 4.54 -14.35 -3.46
CA VAL A 186 3.36 -13.94 -4.25
C VAL A 186 2.77 -12.64 -3.73
N GLY A 187 2.66 -12.49 -2.40
CA GLY A 187 2.22 -11.25 -1.76
C GLY A 187 3.08 -10.03 -2.14
N VAL A 188 4.41 -10.14 -2.07
CA VAL A 188 5.35 -9.09 -2.51
C VAL A 188 5.17 -8.78 -3.98
N ALA A 189 5.16 -9.82 -4.81
CA ALA A 189 5.07 -9.63 -6.24
C ALA A 189 3.75 -8.90 -6.58
N ASN A 190 2.63 -9.28 -5.98
CA ASN A 190 1.36 -8.58 -6.17
C ASN A 190 1.43 -7.09 -5.74
N SER A 191 2.13 -6.76 -4.65
CA SER A 191 2.20 -5.38 -4.15
C SER A 191 3.16 -4.49 -4.94
N VAL A 192 4.30 -5.03 -5.41
CA VAL A 192 5.35 -4.25 -6.10
C VAL A 192 5.21 -4.30 -7.61
N VAL A 193 4.83 -5.46 -8.17
CA VAL A 193 4.76 -5.63 -9.64
C VAL A 193 3.65 -4.77 -10.24
N GLY A 194 2.58 -4.53 -9.47
CA GLY A 194 1.59 -3.46 -9.62
C GLY A 194 0.95 -3.29 -11.00
N MET A 195 -0.37 -3.20 -11.06
CA MET A 195 -1.10 -2.94 -12.32
C MET A 195 -1.34 -1.44 -12.54
N GLY A 196 -0.42 -0.59 -12.05
CA GLY A 196 -0.63 0.86 -11.84
C GLY A 196 -1.25 1.57 -13.03
N TYR A 197 -0.65 1.45 -14.22
CA TYR A 197 -1.17 2.08 -15.43
C TYR A 197 -2.57 1.58 -15.83
N THR A 198 -2.82 0.27 -15.71
CA THR A 198 -4.14 -0.31 -15.99
C THR A 198 -5.20 0.18 -14.98
N VAL A 199 -4.83 0.28 -13.70
CA VAL A 199 -5.69 0.81 -12.63
C VAL A 199 -5.99 2.29 -12.86
N GLU A 200 -4.98 3.10 -13.21
CA GLU A 200 -5.16 4.50 -13.57
C GLU A 200 -6.11 4.66 -14.75
N ASN A 201 -5.98 3.81 -15.78
CA ASN A 201 -6.85 3.83 -16.94
C ASN A 201 -8.31 3.51 -16.59
N LEU A 202 -8.54 2.54 -15.69
CA LEU A 202 -9.88 2.23 -15.17
C LEU A 202 -10.43 3.38 -14.32
N ASN A 203 -9.64 3.89 -13.37
CA ASN A 203 -10.04 4.99 -12.50
C ASN A 203 -10.40 6.25 -13.30
N PHE A 204 -9.65 6.55 -14.36
CA PHE A 204 -9.99 7.63 -15.29
C PHE A 204 -11.39 7.42 -15.88
N GLY A 205 -11.72 6.22 -16.37
CA GLY A 205 -13.05 5.92 -16.87
C GLY A 205 -14.16 6.04 -15.83
N PHE A 206 -13.92 5.63 -14.59
CA PHE A 206 -14.92 5.76 -13.51
C PHE A 206 -15.16 7.21 -13.06
N ASN A 207 -14.13 8.05 -13.12
CA ASN A 207 -14.16 9.40 -12.54
C ASN A 207 -14.57 10.49 -13.54
N GLU A 208 -14.66 10.17 -14.83
CA GLU A 208 -15.04 11.12 -15.88
C GLU A 208 -16.54 11.01 -16.20
N PRO A 209 -17.27 12.13 -16.40
CA PRO A 209 -18.74 12.15 -16.58
C PRO A 209 -19.28 11.25 -17.69
N ASP A 210 -18.47 11.01 -18.73
CA ASP A 210 -18.85 10.26 -19.93
C ASP A 210 -18.23 8.86 -20.00
N ASN A 211 -17.57 8.43 -18.93
CA ASN A 211 -16.89 7.13 -18.84
C ASN A 211 -16.05 6.75 -20.09
N PRO A 212 -15.13 7.64 -20.53
CA PRO A 212 -14.28 7.36 -21.68
C PRO A 212 -13.44 6.11 -21.41
N LEU A 213 -13.32 5.26 -22.42
CA LEU A 213 -12.49 4.05 -22.32
C LEU A 213 -11.16 4.27 -23.01
N ARG A 214 -10.08 4.07 -22.27
CA ARG A 214 -8.71 4.05 -22.81
C ARG A 214 -8.43 2.72 -23.51
N MET A 215 -7.52 2.71 -24.48
CA MET A 215 -7.25 1.56 -25.36
C MET A 215 -7.04 0.25 -24.61
N GLU A 216 -6.29 0.26 -23.51
CA GLU A 216 -6.08 -0.95 -22.71
C GLU A 216 -7.38 -1.50 -22.12
N VAL A 217 -8.27 -0.62 -21.62
CA VAL A 217 -9.60 -1.01 -21.14
C VAL A 217 -10.48 -1.49 -22.29
N GLN A 218 -10.36 -0.87 -23.45
CA GLN A 218 -11.03 -1.35 -24.66
C GLN A 218 -10.57 -2.78 -25.02
N ASP A 219 -9.28 -3.07 -24.94
CA ASP A 219 -8.77 -4.42 -25.18
C ASP A 219 -9.26 -5.42 -24.12
N MET A 220 -9.44 -5.02 -22.86
CA MET A 220 -10.07 -5.88 -21.83
C MET A 220 -11.53 -6.25 -22.16
N ILE A 221 -12.26 -5.36 -22.87
CA ILE A 221 -13.66 -5.57 -23.25
C ILE A 221 -13.76 -6.39 -24.54
N TRP A 222 -13.05 -6.01 -25.61
CA TRP A 222 -13.22 -6.60 -26.94
C TRP A 222 -12.14 -7.62 -27.34
N ASN A 223 -10.96 -7.59 -26.71
CA ASN A 223 -9.81 -8.42 -27.05
C ASN A 223 -9.24 -9.12 -25.79
N ARG A 224 -10.11 -9.53 -24.86
CA ARG A 224 -9.75 -9.92 -23.48
C ARG A 224 -8.61 -10.93 -23.41
N GLU A 225 -8.69 -12.00 -24.19
CA GLU A 225 -7.69 -13.07 -24.18
C GLU A 225 -6.32 -12.56 -24.65
N LYS A 226 -6.31 -11.74 -25.70
CA LYS A 226 -5.09 -11.11 -26.23
C LYS A 226 -4.48 -10.15 -25.20
N TRP A 227 -5.30 -9.32 -24.56
CA TRP A 227 -4.85 -8.43 -23.49
C TRP A 227 -4.27 -9.22 -22.33
N ARG A 228 -4.98 -10.26 -21.86
CA ARG A 228 -4.52 -11.11 -20.75
C ARG A 228 -3.19 -11.77 -21.08
N ALA A 229 -3.03 -12.34 -22.27
CA ALA A 229 -1.78 -12.95 -22.69
C ALA A 229 -0.61 -11.95 -22.70
N ALA A 230 -0.82 -10.76 -23.26
CA ALA A 230 0.19 -9.70 -23.28
C ALA A 230 0.55 -9.22 -21.87
N LYS A 231 -0.45 -9.05 -21.00
CA LYS A 231 -0.25 -8.60 -19.63
C LYS A 231 0.48 -9.66 -18.79
N ILE A 232 0.11 -10.92 -18.90
CA ILE A 232 0.84 -12.02 -18.24
C ILE A 232 2.29 -12.09 -18.73
N ALA A 233 2.54 -11.90 -20.03
CA ALA A 233 3.90 -11.83 -20.57
C ALA A 233 4.71 -10.65 -20.00
N GLU A 234 4.08 -9.48 -19.81
CA GLU A 234 4.68 -8.32 -19.14
C GLU A 234 4.99 -8.59 -17.66
N LEU A 235 4.08 -9.25 -16.95
CA LEU A 235 4.20 -9.55 -15.52
C LEU A 235 5.25 -10.63 -15.25
N LYS A 236 5.36 -11.65 -16.11
CA LYS A 236 6.25 -12.80 -15.90
C LYS A 236 7.69 -12.44 -15.50
N PRO A 237 8.44 -11.57 -16.22
CA PRO A 237 9.80 -11.20 -15.81
C PRO A 237 9.82 -10.46 -14.47
N ARG A 238 8.78 -9.68 -14.14
CA ARG A 238 8.69 -8.97 -12.86
C ARG A 238 8.36 -9.89 -11.68
N TYR A 239 7.58 -10.95 -11.90
CA TYR A 239 7.38 -12.00 -10.88
C TYR A 239 8.63 -12.85 -10.69
N ALA A 240 9.39 -13.08 -11.76
CA ALA A 240 10.63 -13.85 -11.71
C ALA A 240 11.71 -13.20 -10.82
N THR A 241 11.74 -11.87 -10.69
CA THR A 241 12.67 -11.18 -9.76
C THR A 241 12.43 -11.56 -8.29
N TYR A 242 11.23 -12.06 -7.97
CA TYR A 242 10.85 -12.54 -6.64
C TYR A 242 10.92 -14.06 -6.50
N GLY A 243 11.51 -14.77 -7.48
CA GLY A 243 11.63 -16.23 -7.47
C GLY A 243 10.32 -16.97 -7.82
N ILE A 244 9.36 -16.28 -8.46
CA ILE A 244 8.07 -16.85 -8.82
C ILE A 244 8.11 -17.24 -10.30
N THR A 245 7.95 -18.53 -10.57
CA THR A 245 8.06 -19.10 -11.93
C THR A 245 6.77 -18.99 -12.74
N ALA A 246 5.62 -18.80 -12.08
CA ALA A 246 4.32 -18.66 -12.70
C ALA A 246 3.54 -17.49 -12.10
N VAL A 247 3.06 -16.58 -12.97
CA VAL A 247 2.15 -15.51 -12.57
C VAL A 247 0.85 -16.14 -12.05
N PRO A 248 0.28 -15.69 -10.91
CA PRO A 248 -0.98 -16.19 -10.41
C PRO A 248 -2.08 -16.15 -11.47
N SER A 249 -2.88 -17.21 -11.58
CA SER A 249 -3.94 -17.32 -12.60
C SER A 249 -5.02 -16.25 -12.46
N ASN A 250 -5.19 -15.68 -11.27
CA ASN A 250 -6.13 -14.62 -10.96
C ASN A 250 -5.51 -13.21 -10.98
N ALA A 251 -4.25 -13.05 -11.41
CA ALA A 251 -3.53 -11.76 -11.37
C ALA A 251 -4.25 -10.62 -12.11
N THR A 252 -5.09 -10.93 -13.10
CA THR A 252 -5.86 -9.94 -13.87
C THR A 252 -7.34 -9.89 -13.52
N ALA A 253 -7.85 -10.83 -12.73
CA ALA A 253 -9.28 -11.08 -12.58
C ALA A 253 -10.06 -9.86 -12.07
N GLU A 254 -9.51 -9.14 -11.09
CA GLU A 254 -10.16 -7.95 -10.54
C GLU A 254 -10.23 -6.80 -11.55
N LEU A 255 -9.21 -6.62 -12.39
CA LEU A 255 -9.20 -5.56 -13.40
C LEU A 255 -10.19 -5.87 -14.52
N GLU A 256 -10.28 -7.13 -14.93
CA GLU A 256 -11.26 -7.58 -15.91
C GLU A 256 -12.68 -7.35 -15.40
N LYS A 257 -12.96 -7.70 -14.14
CA LYS A 257 -14.23 -7.42 -13.48
C LYS A 257 -14.54 -5.92 -13.46
N ARG A 258 -13.59 -5.08 -13.08
CA ARG A 258 -13.76 -3.62 -13.10
C ARG A 258 -13.96 -3.05 -14.50
N ALA A 259 -13.34 -3.65 -15.52
CA ALA A 259 -13.58 -3.29 -16.91
C ALA A 259 -15.02 -3.63 -17.33
N ASP A 260 -15.55 -4.78 -16.89
CA ASP A 260 -16.96 -5.16 -17.12
C ASP A 260 -17.94 -4.20 -16.42
N GLU A 261 -17.64 -3.79 -15.19
CA GLU A 261 -18.42 -2.79 -14.46
C GLU A 261 -18.43 -1.44 -15.17
N LEU A 262 -17.26 -0.97 -15.62
CA LEU A 262 -17.14 0.27 -16.38
C LEU A 262 -17.87 0.19 -17.72
N TRP A 263 -17.81 -0.96 -18.41
CA TRP A 263 -18.53 -1.18 -19.65
C TRP A 263 -20.04 -1.08 -19.47
N LYS A 264 -20.61 -1.63 -18.40
CA LYS A 264 -22.05 -1.50 -18.09
C LYS A 264 -22.48 -0.04 -17.92
N LEU A 265 -21.65 0.80 -17.29
CA LEU A 265 -21.91 2.24 -17.19
C LEU A 265 -21.93 2.89 -18.58
N VAL A 266 -20.98 2.51 -19.42
CA VAL A 266 -20.92 2.98 -20.82
C VAL A 266 -22.16 2.53 -21.60
N GLU A 267 -22.60 1.27 -21.47
CA GLU A 267 -23.80 0.77 -22.15
C GLU A 267 -25.07 1.51 -21.73
N GLY A 268 -25.19 1.88 -20.44
CA GLY A 268 -26.31 2.68 -19.94
C GLY A 268 -26.28 4.14 -20.43
N GLY A 269 -25.09 4.73 -20.55
CA GLY A 269 -24.94 6.15 -20.92
C GLY A 269 -24.89 6.42 -22.43
N ALA A 270 -24.23 5.55 -23.20
CA ALA A 270 -23.93 5.78 -24.61
C ALA A 270 -25.16 6.05 -25.50
N PRO A 271 -26.31 5.36 -25.36
CA PRO A 271 -27.49 5.63 -26.17
C PRO A 271 -28.02 7.07 -26.07
N ASN A 272 -27.77 7.74 -24.93
CA ASN A 272 -28.26 9.09 -24.63
C ASN A 272 -27.25 10.19 -24.97
N ARG A 273 -26.05 9.82 -25.44
CA ARG A 273 -25.01 10.77 -25.84
C ARG A 273 -25.10 11.04 -27.33
N THR A 274 -24.93 12.31 -27.69
CA THR A 274 -24.98 12.84 -29.06
C THR A 274 -23.64 13.46 -29.39
N TYR A 275 -23.15 13.24 -30.61
CA TYR A 275 -21.90 13.85 -31.04
C TYR A 275 -22.10 15.35 -31.29
N LYS A 276 -21.30 16.18 -30.60
CA LYS A 276 -21.27 17.62 -30.86
C LYS A 276 -20.26 17.90 -31.97
N GLN A 277 -20.76 18.19 -33.16
CA GLN A 277 -19.94 18.54 -34.32
C GLN A 277 -19.08 19.78 -34.02
N PRO A 278 -17.74 19.71 -34.12
CA PRO A 278 -16.89 20.87 -34.01
C PRO A 278 -17.17 21.87 -35.14
N PRO A 279 -17.05 23.18 -34.88
CA PRO A 279 -17.55 24.24 -35.78
C PRO A 279 -16.70 24.45 -37.03
N HIS A 280 -15.47 23.94 -37.07
CA HIS A 280 -14.53 24.23 -38.14
C HIS A 280 -14.17 22.97 -38.95
N ARG A 281 -13.75 23.22 -40.20
CA ARG A 281 -13.34 22.18 -41.15
C ARG A 281 -12.03 22.53 -41.86
N ASP A 282 -11.26 21.51 -42.20
CA ASP A 282 -10.01 21.61 -42.95
C ASP A 282 -9.80 20.29 -43.70
N ALA A 283 -10.07 20.30 -45.01
CA ALA A 283 -10.12 19.09 -45.82
C ALA A 283 -8.78 18.32 -45.83
N ALA A 284 -7.64 19.01 -45.78
CA ALA A 284 -6.32 18.38 -45.78
C ALA A 284 -6.06 17.68 -44.44
N VAL A 285 -6.35 18.37 -43.33
CA VAL A 285 -6.19 17.80 -41.98
C VAL A 285 -7.18 16.66 -41.74
N GLU A 286 -8.44 16.83 -42.13
CA GLU A 286 -9.46 15.78 -41.99
C GLU A 286 -9.11 14.53 -42.80
N SER A 287 -8.62 14.69 -44.03
CA SER A 287 -8.17 13.56 -44.86
C SER A 287 -7.01 12.80 -44.23
N PHE A 288 -6.04 13.54 -43.67
CA PHE A 288 -4.93 12.95 -42.92
C PHE A 288 -5.43 12.17 -41.70
N VAL A 289 -6.33 12.75 -40.91
CA VAL A 289 -6.89 12.12 -39.69
C VAL A 289 -7.69 10.86 -40.05
N LYS A 290 -8.53 10.92 -41.09
CA LYS A 290 -9.29 9.76 -41.59
C LYS A 290 -8.37 8.60 -41.96
N ALA A 291 -7.28 8.88 -42.69
CA ALA A 291 -6.31 7.85 -43.07
C ALA A 291 -5.63 7.21 -41.85
N LYS A 292 -5.31 8.00 -40.82
CA LYS A 292 -4.73 7.49 -39.57
C LYS A 292 -5.70 6.62 -38.79
N PHE A 293 -6.96 7.01 -38.65
CA PHE A 293 -7.97 6.18 -37.99
C PHE A 293 -8.29 4.89 -38.76
N ALA A 294 -8.33 4.94 -40.09
CA ALA A 294 -8.50 3.74 -40.91
C ALA A 294 -7.33 2.75 -40.74
N SER A 295 -6.11 3.25 -40.56
CA SER A 295 -4.94 2.42 -40.25
C SER A 295 -4.97 1.84 -38.83
N GLN A 296 -5.48 2.60 -37.85
CA GLN A 296 -5.53 2.17 -36.45
C GLN A 296 -6.68 1.19 -36.18
N TYR A 297 -7.80 1.39 -36.84
CA TYR A 297 -9.00 0.56 -36.74
C TYR A 297 -9.42 0.08 -38.13
N PRO A 298 -8.86 -1.05 -38.61
CA PRO A 298 -9.22 -1.59 -39.91
C PRO A 298 -10.74 -1.77 -40.06
N GLY A 299 -11.30 -1.22 -41.14
CA GLY A 299 -12.74 -1.25 -41.41
C GLY A 299 -13.58 -0.20 -40.65
N ALA A 300 -12.97 0.68 -39.85
CA ALA A 300 -13.71 1.76 -39.21
C ALA A 300 -14.23 2.79 -40.20
N GLN A 301 -15.45 3.26 -39.96
CA GLN A 301 -16.08 4.35 -40.73
C GLN A 301 -15.99 5.65 -39.94
N VAL A 302 -15.54 6.72 -40.59
CA VAL A 302 -15.57 8.07 -40.04
C VAL A 302 -16.90 8.71 -40.41
N LEU A 303 -17.81 8.84 -39.44
CA LEU A 303 -19.15 9.38 -39.65
C LEU A 303 -19.16 10.91 -39.61
N ARG A 304 -18.42 11.49 -38.65
CA ARG A 304 -18.28 12.93 -38.45
C ARG A 304 -16.85 13.25 -38.07
N ILE A 305 -16.38 14.42 -38.47
CA ILE A 305 -15.07 14.96 -38.08
C ILE A 305 -15.15 16.48 -38.13
N GLY A 306 -14.40 17.14 -37.25
CA GLY A 306 -14.28 18.59 -37.27
C GLY A 306 -13.14 19.06 -36.39
N LEU A 307 -12.88 20.36 -36.42
CA LEU A 307 -11.82 21.02 -35.68
C LEU A 307 -12.38 21.99 -34.64
N ASP A 308 -11.67 22.09 -33.53
CA ASP A 308 -11.99 23.04 -32.46
C ASP A 308 -11.58 24.47 -32.86
N TYR A 309 -10.58 24.60 -33.74
CA TYR A 309 -10.04 25.88 -34.19
C TYR A 309 -9.87 25.89 -35.73
N ASN A 310 -10.11 27.04 -36.35
CA ASN A 310 -9.89 27.24 -37.79
C ASN A 310 -8.41 27.46 -38.15
N THR A 311 -7.61 27.98 -37.21
CA THR A 311 -6.20 28.34 -37.39
C THR A 311 -5.24 27.33 -36.79
N TRP A 312 -3.97 27.41 -37.20
CA TRP A 312 -2.88 26.62 -36.61
C TRP A 312 -2.44 27.27 -35.30
N VAL A 313 -2.59 26.54 -34.19
CA VAL A 313 -2.16 27.01 -32.87
C VAL A 313 -0.65 26.81 -32.74
N GLN A 314 0.08 27.87 -32.42
CA GLN A 314 1.53 27.80 -32.24
C GLN A 314 1.89 27.05 -30.96
N ARG A 315 2.83 26.11 -31.06
CA ARG A 315 3.36 25.39 -29.89
C ARG A 315 4.83 25.10 -30.12
N LYS A 316 5.66 25.44 -29.13
CA LYS A 316 7.02 24.92 -29.04
C LYS A 316 6.92 23.48 -28.54
N SER A 317 6.71 22.52 -29.45
CA SER A 317 6.79 21.10 -29.10
C SER A 317 8.26 20.74 -28.98
N LEU A 318 8.74 20.55 -27.75
CA LEU A 318 10.10 20.13 -27.46
C LEU A 318 10.04 18.71 -26.91
N THR A 319 10.48 17.72 -27.69
CA THR A 319 10.68 16.36 -27.19
C THR A 319 12.12 16.24 -26.74
N TYR A 320 12.36 15.91 -25.46
CA TYR A 320 13.70 15.67 -24.96
C TYR A 320 14.32 14.48 -25.71
N VAL A 321 15.52 14.69 -26.25
CA VAL A 321 16.25 13.68 -27.02
C VAL A 321 17.38 13.14 -26.18
N ASP A 322 18.18 14.04 -25.62
CA ASP A 322 19.39 13.71 -24.87
C ASP A 322 19.87 14.94 -24.08
N SER A 323 20.92 14.80 -23.28
CA SER A 323 21.64 15.93 -22.67
C SER A 323 23.11 15.61 -22.45
N ASP A 324 23.97 16.60 -22.58
CA ASP A 324 25.32 16.56 -22.01
C ASP A 324 25.40 17.38 -20.70
N GLU A 325 26.61 17.58 -20.16
CA GLU A 325 26.82 18.32 -18.90
C GLU A 325 26.31 19.78 -18.95
N ILE A 326 26.13 20.36 -20.14
CA ILE A 326 25.86 21.79 -20.33
C ILE A 326 24.52 22.04 -21.06
N PHE A 327 24.10 21.15 -21.97
CA PHE A 327 22.95 21.35 -22.83
C PHE A 327 21.94 20.20 -22.78
N LYS A 328 20.65 20.56 -22.83
CA LYS A 328 19.55 19.63 -23.11
C LYS A 328 19.19 19.73 -24.58
N TYR A 329 19.23 18.60 -25.27
CA TYR A 329 18.85 18.47 -26.67
C TYR A 329 17.37 18.17 -26.78
N TYR A 330 16.66 18.99 -27.55
CA TYR A 330 15.24 18.78 -27.85
C TYR A 330 15.01 18.66 -29.35
N LYS A 331 14.21 17.68 -29.76
CA LYS A 331 13.69 17.56 -31.12
C LYS A 331 12.38 18.30 -31.20
N VAL A 332 12.29 19.21 -32.16
CA VAL A 332 11.05 19.88 -32.52
C VAL A 332 10.28 19.01 -33.51
N ASN A 333 9.25 18.31 -33.03
CA ASN A 333 8.46 17.41 -33.88
C ASN A 333 7.40 18.16 -34.71
N TYR A 334 6.94 19.32 -34.24
CA TYR A 334 6.02 20.23 -34.96
C TYR A 334 5.99 21.59 -34.26
N ASN A 335 5.76 22.67 -35.02
CA ASN A 335 5.75 24.05 -34.51
C ASN A 335 4.35 24.63 -34.29
N SER A 336 3.36 24.01 -34.92
CA SER A 336 1.96 24.35 -34.73
C SER A 336 1.09 23.12 -34.82
N TYR A 337 -0.10 23.18 -34.26
CA TYR A 337 -1.03 22.07 -34.25
C TYR A 337 -2.49 22.52 -34.49
N LYS A 338 -3.29 21.55 -34.90
CA LYS A 338 -4.74 21.60 -34.92
C LYS A 338 -5.27 20.45 -34.08
N ARG A 339 -6.36 20.70 -33.36
CA ARG A 339 -7.08 19.70 -32.55
C ARG A 339 -8.51 19.62 -33.05
N GLY A 340 -9.09 18.45 -32.89
CA GLY A 340 -10.51 18.25 -33.09
C GLY A 340 -10.97 16.91 -32.55
N SER A 341 -12.17 16.53 -32.96
CA SER A 341 -12.76 15.25 -32.62
C SER A 341 -13.28 14.56 -33.87
N VAL A 342 -13.44 13.24 -33.77
CA VAL A 342 -14.00 12.39 -34.81
C VAL A 342 -15.04 11.47 -34.17
N LEU A 343 -16.13 11.18 -34.90
CA LEU A 343 -17.07 10.12 -34.57
C LEU A 343 -16.80 8.91 -35.47
N LEU A 344 -16.48 7.77 -34.86
CA LEU A 344 -16.08 6.55 -35.53
C LEU A 344 -17.10 5.43 -35.29
N LYS A 345 -17.49 4.71 -36.34
CA LYS A 345 -18.09 3.37 -36.21
C LYS A 345 -17.01 2.33 -36.42
N ILE A 346 -16.62 1.65 -35.35
CA ILE A 346 -15.61 0.58 -35.39
C ILE A 346 -16.33 -0.77 -35.51
N PRO A 347 -15.92 -1.67 -36.42
CA PRO A 347 -16.53 -2.99 -36.58
C PRO A 347 -16.55 -3.79 -35.26
N GLY A 348 -17.62 -4.55 -35.04
CA GLY A 348 -17.78 -5.39 -33.85
C GLY A 348 -18.14 -4.63 -32.56
N ARG A 349 -18.27 -3.30 -32.59
CA ARG A 349 -18.67 -2.50 -31.42
C ARG A 349 -20.12 -2.01 -31.54
N PRO A 350 -20.93 -2.04 -30.47
CA PRO A 350 -22.35 -1.69 -30.54
C PRO A 350 -22.54 -0.18 -30.80
N PHE A 351 -21.77 0.66 -30.13
CA PHE A 351 -21.87 2.12 -30.23
C PHE A 351 -20.83 2.73 -31.16
N CYS A 352 -21.01 4.01 -31.47
CA CYS A 352 -19.99 4.82 -32.11
C CYS A 352 -19.09 5.44 -31.04
N GLN A 353 -17.86 5.75 -31.40
CA GLN A 353 -16.88 6.27 -30.48
C GLN A 353 -16.40 7.64 -30.94
N MET A 354 -16.59 8.63 -30.08
CA MET A 354 -15.91 9.90 -30.24
C MET A 354 -14.47 9.76 -29.74
N GLN A 355 -13.52 10.15 -30.58
CA GLN A 355 -12.12 10.26 -30.19
C GLN A 355 -11.59 11.64 -30.54
N GLU A 356 -10.74 12.17 -29.67
CA GLU A 356 -10.00 13.40 -29.94
C GLU A 356 -8.75 13.09 -30.76
N TRP A 357 -8.30 14.10 -31.50
CA TRP A 357 -7.08 14.02 -32.28
C TRP A 357 -6.35 15.37 -32.29
N VAL A 358 -5.04 15.30 -32.49
CA VAL A 358 -4.10 16.41 -32.62
C VAL A 358 -3.18 16.12 -33.80
N VAL A 359 -3.20 17.01 -34.78
CA VAL A 359 -2.29 16.99 -35.93
C VAL A 359 -1.32 18.15 -35.80
N GLY A 360 -0.03 17.85 -35.85
CA GLY A 360 1.04 18.84 -35.90
C GLY A 360 1.41 19.19 -37.35
N LYS A 361 1.92 20.40 -37.56
CA LYS A 361 2.59 20.82 -38.79
C LYS A 361 4.08 20.99 -38.52
N GLY A 362 4.89 20.13 -39.13
CA GLY A 362 6.35 20.15 -39.08
C GLY A 362 6.96 20.54 -40.43
N GLY A 363 8.30 20.58 -40.50
CA GLY A 363 9.03 20.93 -41.72
C GLY A 363 8.80 19.96 -42.90
N ALA A 364 8.45 18.70 -42.60
CA ALA A 364 8.18 17.67 -43.61
C ALA A 364 6.68 17.45 -43.90
N GLY A 365 5.78 18.26 -43.34
CA GLY A 365 4.33 18.15 -43.55
C GLY A 365 3.54 17.88 -42.26
N LEU A 366 2.41 17.18 -42.40
CA LEU A 366 1.50 16.86 -41.29
C LEU A 366 2.00 15.65 -40.50
N VAL A 367 1.93 15.72 -39.17
CA VAL A 367 2.30 14.65 -38.26
C VAL A 367 1.17 14.35 -37.27
N ALA A 368 0.99 13.08 -36.94
CA ALA A 368 0.06 12.65 -35.89
C ALA A 368 0.69 12.94 -34.52
N ALA A 369 0.24 13.99 -33.84
CA ALA A 369 0.76 14.39 -32.53
C ALA A 369 -0.02 13.76 -31.36
N GLY A 370 -1.30 13.43 -31.59
CA GLY A 370 -2.12 12.63 -30.70
C GLY A 370 -3.27 12.07 -31.50
N MET A 371 -3.36 10.75 -31.64
CA MET A 371 -4.43 10.11 -32.42
C MET A 371 -5.10 9.07 -31.57
N GLY A 372 -6.33 9.35 -31.16
CA GLY A 372 -7.13 8.39 -30.41
C GLY A 372 -6.55 8.03 -29.05
N GLY A 373 -6.69 6.76 -28.66
CA GLY A 373 -6.20 6.23 -27.39
C GLY A 373 -7.28 6.16 -26.31
N SER A 374 -8.15 7.17 -26.25
CA SER A 374 -9.32 7.20 -25.37
C SER A 374 -10.53 7.60 -26.19
N GLY A 375 -11.71 7.10 -25.85
CA GLY A 375 -12.91 7.60 -26.50
C GLY A 375 -14.18 7.37 -25.71
N THR A 376 -15.08 8.33 -25.87
CA THR A 376 -16.43 8.30 -25.31
C THR A 376 -17.34 7.57 -26.29
N PHE A 377 -18.08 6.59 -25.78
CA PHE A 377 -19.06 5.87 -26.57
C PHE A 377 -20.39 6.59 -26.55
N MET A 378 -21.03 6.65 -27.71
CA MET A 378 -22.27 7.39 -27.95
C MET A 378 -23.08 6.78 -29.10
N ARG A 379 -24.30 7.26 -29.30
CA ARG A 379 -25.15 6.84 -30.42
C ARG A 379 -24.45 7.06 -31.75
N CYS A 380 -24.70 6.17 -32.71
CA CYS A 380 -24.28 6.35 -34.09
C CYS A 380 -25.27 7.27 -34.80
N GLU A 381 -24.76 8.34 -35.43
CA GLU A 381 -25.55 9.43 -36.03
C GLU A 381 -25.19 9.70 -37.49
#